data_AF-A0A9P6X674-F1
#
_entry.id   AF-A0A9P6X674-F1
#
_cell.length_a   1.000
_cell.length_b   1.000
_cell.length_c   1.000
_cell.angle_alpha   90.00
_cell.angle_beta   90.00
_cell.angle_gamma   90.00
#
_symmetry.space_group_name_H-M   'P 1'
#
loop_
_entity.id
_entity.type
_entity.pdbx_description
1 polymer ?
#
loop_
_entity_poly.entity_id
_entity_poly.type
_entity_poly.pdbx_seq_one_letter_code
_entity_poly.pdbx_strand_id
1 'polypeptide(L)'
;MLRLCPLRSRVLPRFHHSFRRTLTHDPSKPFPPPQPTRPIDILDQKDDKSVMSPTLDAVAQDITHKNNTPFRQSHHFDTYKVLTQLEGQGFTRKQAEVIMKGIKFRLRECTASMRQQLFLSSDLENESYLFKAALSELRTEIQVLRKNDMQMLQTELSLLIREVDILEQRLNEGIATMKNDIQMDMNNRKNETREDQKAMDMKIQEINNKFTIRLGDIRTEIEAVRWETIWKGMTGVCLAGLTIATMGYLLTRYSARKADRLRLEEERKRKRLQEEANRAGTLDMEVIY
;
A
#
# COMPACT_ATOMS: atom_id res chain seq x y z
N MET A 1 -2.03 34.14 28.35
CA MET A 1 -1.46 34.93 27.23
C MET A 1 0.01 35.23 27.52
N LEU A 2 0.96 34.47 26.96
CA LEU A 2 2.42 34.75 26.96
C LEU A 2 2.99 34.07 25.69
N ARG A 3 2.97 34.76 24.54
CA ARG A 3 4.11 35.42 23.87
C ARG A 3 5.36 34.54 23.61
N LEU A 4 5.32 33.86 22.46
CA LEU A 4 6.31 33.83 21.36
C LEU A 4 7.80 34.03 21.69
N CYS A 5 8.59 32.97 21.51
CA CYS A 5 10.00 33.00 21.12
C CYS A 5 10.14 32.66 19.62
N PRO A 6 10.80 33.47 18.78
CA PRO A 6 11.04 33.13 17.38
C PRO A 6 12.34 32.33 17.20
N LEU A 7 12.26 31.30 16.34
CA LEU A 7 13.38 30.46 15.93
C LEU A 7 14.42 31.26 15.14
N ARG A 8 15.68 31.05 15.52
CA ARG A 8 16.89 31.59 14.91
C ARG A 8 17.28 30.76 13.67
N SER A 9 17.23 31.42 12.52
CA SER A 9 18.17 31.38 11.39
C SER A 9 18.87 30.06 11.02
N ARG A 10 18.63 29.59 9.79
CA ARG A 10 19.71 29.27 8.85
C ARG A 10 19.20 29.33 7.41
N VAL A 11 19.44 30.48 6.78
CA VAL A 11 19.33 30.70 5.34
C VAL A 11 20.53 30.02 4.66
N LEU A 12 20.29 29.04 3.80
CA LEU A 12 21.31 28.51 2.88
C LEU A 12 21.58 29.53 1.77
N PRO A 13 22.84 29.84 1.43
CA PRO A 13 23.14 30.69 0.28
C PRO A 13 22.97 29.91 -1.03
N ARG A 14 22.04 30.37 -1.87
CA ARG A 14 21.85 29.91 -3.26
C ARG A 14 22.87 30.63 -4.14
N PHE A 15 24.02 30.01 -4.39
CA PHE A 15 25.00 30.54 -5.35
C PHE A 15 24.55 30.21 -6.78
N HIS A 16 24.06 31.23 -7.49
CA HIS A 16 23.85 31.19 -8.94
C HIS A 16 25.10 31.81 -9.59
N HIS A 17 26.01 30.99 -10.11
CA HIS A 17 27.07 31.48 -11.00
C HIS A 17 26.71 31.13 -12.44
N SER A 18 26.02 32.06 -13.09
CA SER A 18 25.89 32.11 -14.55
C SER A 18 27.23 32.57 -15.15
N PHE A 19 28.08 31.64 -15.55
CA PHE A 19 29.31 31.94 -16.29
C PHE A 19 29.04 31.79 -17.80
N ARG A 20 28.50 32.86 -18.41
CA ARG A 20 28.39 32.98 -19.86
C ARG A 20 29.75 33.44 -20.40
N ARG A 21 30.63 32.52 -20.80
CA ARG A 21 31.86 32.87 -21.55
C ARG A 21 31.48 33.07 -23.01
N THR A 22 31.43 34.33 -23.44
CA THR A 22 31.53 34.70 -24.85
C THR A 22 32.97 34.46 -25.30
N LEU A 23 33.19 33.43 -26.11
CA LEU A 23 34.45 33.19 -26.81
C LEU A 23 34.53 34.15 -28.01
N THR A 24 35.16 35.30 -27.83
CA THR A 24 35.75 36.05 -28.95
C THR A 24 37.22 35.65 -29.02
N HIS A 25 37.54 34.75 -29.95
CA HIS A 25 38.91 34.27 -30.18
C HIS A 25 39.66 35.31 -31.02
N ASP A 26 40.54 36.09 -30.39
CA ASP A 26 41.49 36.98 -31.06
C ASP A 26 42.77 36.17 -31.40
N PRO A 27 43.06 35.91 -32.69
CA PRO A 27 44.14 35.03 -33.11
C PRO A 27 45.56 35.61 -32.96
N SER A 28 45.73 36.79 -32.34
CA SER A 28 47.01 37.52 -32.31
C SER A 28 47.81 37.42 -31.00
N LYS A 29 47.37 36.66 -29.99
CA LYS A 29 48.11 36.51 -28.71
C LYS A 29 48.89 35.20 -28.61
N PRO A 30 50.20 35.23 -28.28
CA PRO A 30 50.97 34.03 -27.96
C PRO A 30 50.41 33.34 -26.71
N PHE A 31 50.33 32.02 -26.73
CA PHE A 31 49.89 31.21 -25.59
C PHE A 31 50.86 31.38 -24.40
N PRO A 32 50.34 31.51 -23.16
CA PRO A 32 51.21 31.55 -21.99
C PRO A 32 51.93 30.21 -21.79
N PRO A 33 53.17 30.21 -21.25
CA PRO A 33 53.90 28.98 -20.96
C PRO A 33 53.14 28.12 -19.94
N PRO A 34 53.28 26.78 -20.00
CA PRO A 34 52.56 25.87 -19.12
C PRO A 34 52.91 26.17 -17.67
N GLN A 35 51.89 26.51 -16.87
CA GLN A 35 52.05 26.66 -15.43
C GLN A 35 52.24 25.27 -14.81
N PRO A 36 53.13 25.11 -13.81
CA PRO A 36 53.24 23.87 -13.06
C PRO A 36 51.96 23.67 -12.25
N THR A 37 51.11 22.74 -12.69
CA THR A 37 49.92 22.30 -11.97
C THR A 37 50.35 21.62 -10.68
N ARG A 38 49.76 22.02 -9.55
CA ARG A 38 50.03 21.43 -8.23
C ARG A 38 49.83 19.91 -8.25
N PRO A 39 50.61 19.14 -7.46
CA PRO A 39 50.38 17.71 -7.33
C PRO A 39 49.00 17.46 -6.71
N ILE A 40 48.14 16.73 -7.41
CA ILE A 40 46.98 16.07 -6.82
C ILE A 40 47.53 14.76 -6.24
N ASP A 41 47.42 14.59 -4.92
CA ASP A 41 47.81 13.36 -4.24
C ASP A 41 47.04 12.17 -4.83
N ILE A 42 47.74 11.39 -5.66
CA ILE A 42 47.28 10.09 -6.13
C ILE A 42 47.48 9.14 -4.96
N LEU A 43 46.40 8.84 -4.24
CA LEU A 43 46.35 7.69 -3.37
C LEU A 43 46.61 6.43 -4.21
N ASP A 44 47.68 5.76 -3.82
CA ASP A 44 48.19 4.49 -4.31
C ASP A 44 47.08 3.43 -4.44
N GLN A 45 46.87 2.95 -5.67
CA GLN A 45 46.27 1.63 -5.89
C GLN A 45 46.91 0.94 -7.08
N LYS A 46 48.06 0.33 -6.76
CA LYS A 46 48.58 -0.96 -7.22
C LYS A 46 47.76 -1.70 -8.29
N ASP A 47 48.42 -1.90 -9.42
CA ASP A 47 48.32 -3.00 -10.38
C ASP A 47 46.92 -3.42 -10.87
N ASP A 48 46.51 -2.85 -12.00
CA ASP A 48 45.78 -3.62 -13.02
C ASP A 48 46.29 -3.24 -14.41
N LYS A 49 47.30 -3.98 -14.86
CA LYS A 49 47.72 -4.04 -16.26
C LYS A 49 46.67 -4.82 -17.02
N SER A 50 45.67 -4.15 -17.56
CA SER A 50 44.69 -4.80 -18.43
C SER A 50 44.05 -3.81 -19.40
N VAL A 51 44.51 -3.91 -20.65
CA VAL A 51 43.78 -3.65 -21.90
C VAL A 51 43.32 -2.20 -22.12
N MET A 52 44.23 -1.36 -22.64
CA MET A 52 43.86 -0.50 -23.78
C MET A 52 45.10 0.00 -24.56
N SER A 53 45.43 -0.79 -25.59
CA SER A 53 46.22 -0.47 -26.81
C SER A 53 47.72 -0.14 -26.68
N PRO A 54 48.62 -1.13 -26.82
CA PRO A 54 50.08 -0.93 -26.97
C PRO A 54 50.49 -0.32 -28.33
N THR A 55 49.53 -0.08 -29.22
CA THR A 55 49.80 0.28 -30.62
C THR A 55 50.29 1.71 -30.80
N LEU A 56 49.98 2.63 -29.88
CA LEU A 56 50.39 4.04 -29.99
C LEU A 56 51.71 4.36 -29.28
N ASP A 57 52.04 3.64 -28.21
CA ASP A 57 53.36 3.75 -27.57
C ASP A 57 54.47 3.17 -28.46
N ALA A 58 54.14 2.14 -29.25
CA ALA A 58 55.04 1.62 -30.30
C ALA A 58 55.29 2.63 -31.43
N VAL A 59 54.30 3.47 -31.77
CA VAL A 59 54.45 4.57 -32.75
C VAL A 59 55.24 5.74 -32.15
N ALA A 60 55.22 5.93 -30.83
CA ALA A 60 56.02 6.95 -30.16
C ALA A 60 57.52 6.63 -30.19
N GLN A 61 57.90 5.36 -30.18
CA GLN A 61 59.31 4.93 -30.20
C GLN A 61 59.93 4.92 -31.60
N ASP A 62 59.14 4.78 -32.67
CA ASP A 62 59.64 4.63 -34.04
C ASP A 62 60.19 5.92 -34.67
N ILE A 63 59.89 7.10 -34.11
CA ILE A 63 60.31 8.40 -34.69
C ILE A 63 61.72 8.80 -34.22
N THR A 64 62.16 8.32 -33.05
CA THR A 64 63.46 8.67 -32.44
C THR A 64 64.69 8.14 -33.19
N HIS A 65 64.51 7.28 -34.20
CA HIS A 65 65.59 6.63 -34.94
C HIS A 65 65.82 7.16 -36.37
N LYS A 66 65.44 8.40 -36.69
CA LYS A 66 65.82 9.02 -37.98
C LYS A 66 67.09 9.86 -37.89
N ASN A 67 68.21 9.17 -38.13
CA ASN A 67 69.47 9.63 -38.71
C ASN A 67 69.71 11.14 -38.72
N ASN A 68 70.33 11.63 -37.64
CA ASN A 68 70.93 12.95 -37.59
C ASN A 68 72.23 12.95 -38.44
N THR A 69 72.11 12.93 -39.77
CA THR A 69 73.27 13.13 -40.64
C THR A 69 73.65 14.61 -40.55
N PRO A 70 74.85 14.96 -40.06
CA PRO A 70 75.26 16.35 -40.01
C PRO A 70 75.26 16.90 -41.43
N PHE A 71 74.52 17.99 -41.66
CA PHE A 71 74.45 18.67 -42.95
C PHE A 71 75.87 19.08 -43.36
N ARG A 72 76.53 18.25 -44.18
CA ARG A 72 77.72 18.64 -44.92
C ARG A 72 77.30 19.84 -45.75
N GLN A 73 77.99 20.97 -45.60
CA GLN A 73 77.78 22.16 -46.42
C GLN A 73 78.07 21.79 -47.89
N SER A 74 77.03 21.33 -48.57
CA SER A 74 77.08 20.97 -49.97
C SER A 74 77.00 22.27 -50.76
N HIS A 75 78.03 22.54 -51.55
CA HIS A 75 78.04 23.74 -52.39
C HIS A 75 77.10 23.49 -53.57
N HIS A 76 75.83 23.91 -53.42
CA HIS A 76 74.75 23.62 -54.38
C HIS A 76 74.96 24.27 -55.77
N PHE A 77 75.94 25.17 -55.91
CA PHE A 77 76.23 25.84 -57.18
C PHE A 77 77.72 26.10 -57.38
N ASP A 78 78.33 25.35 -58.29
CA ASP A 78 79.73 25.54 -58.68
C ASP A 78 79.83 26.57 -59.80
N THR A 79 80.27 27.78 -59.43
CA THR A 79 80.42 28.92 -60.33
C THR A 79 81.50 28.68 -61.39
N TYR A 80 82.57 27.95 -61.05
CA TYR A 80 83.71 27.77 -61.95
C TYR A 80 83.36 26.78 -63.06
N LYS A 81 82.74 25.64 -62.73
CA LYS A 81 82.33 24.63 -63.73
C LYS A 81 81.34 25.18 -64.77
N VAL A 82 80.38 25.99 -64.32
CA VAL A 82 79.41 26.62 -65.22
C VAL A 82 80.11 27.60 -66.16
N LEU A 83 81.07 28.37 -65.65
CA LEU A 83 81.83 29.31 -66.46
C LEU A 83 82.68 28.59 -67.52
N THR A 84 83.41 27.55 -67.14
CA THR A 84 84.26 26.77 -68.06
C THR A 84 83.45 26.04 -69.13
N GLN A 85 82.24 25.55 -68.78
CA GLN A 85 81.36 24.91 -69.76
C GLN A 85 80.79 25.92 -70.76
N LEU A 86 80.43 27.13 -70.32
CA LEU A 86 79.94 28.18 -71.21
C LEU A 86 81.04 28.69 -72.14
N GLU A 87 82.27 28.87 -71.65
CA GLU A 87 83.43 29.22 -72.46
C GLU A 87 83.73 28.14 -73.52
N GLY A 88 83.63 26.86 -73.15
CA GLY A 88 83.82 25.72 -74.08
C GLY A 88 82.76 25.60 -75.18
N GLN A 89 81.58 26.21 -75.00
CA GLN A 89 80.48 26.23 -75.97
C GLN A 89 80.48 27.50 -76.86
N GLY A 90 81.55 28.30 -76.80
CA GLY A 90 81.75 29.46 -77.67
C GLY A 90 81.23 30.80 -77.11
N PHE A 91 80.82 30.87 -75.84
CA PHE A 91 80.47 32.14 -75.20
C PHE A 91 81.71 32.91 -74.75
N THR A 92 81.69 34.23 -74.90
CA THR A 92 82.75 35.07 -74.33
C THR A 92 82.69 35.05 -72.80
N ARG A 93 83.84 35.16 -72.13
CA ARG A 93 83.93 35.13 -70.67
C ARG A 93 82.98 36.10 -69.97
N LYS A 94 82.79 37.31 -70.53
CA LYS A 94 81.86 38.32 -70.01
C LYS A 94 80.40 37.89 -70.11
N GLN A 95 80.00 37.25 -71.23
CA GLN A 95 78.64 36.73 -71.40
C GLN A 95 78.38 35.53 -70.48
N ALA A 96 79.34 34.61 -70.37
CA ALA A 96 79.27 33.47 -69.46
C ALA A 96 79.12 33.91 -67.99
N GLU A 97 79.85 34.96 -67.58
CA GLU A 97 79.74 35.52 -66.23
C GLU A 97 78.35 36.10 -65.93
N VAL A 98 77.74 36.82 -66.89
CA VAL A 98 76.40 37.39 -66.72
C VAL A 98 75.34 36.28 -66.59
N ILE A 99 75.42 35.25 -67.43
CA ILE A 99 74.50 34.10 -67.40
C ILE A 99 74.65 33.35 -66.06
N MET A 100 75.88 33.09 -65.64
CA MET A 100 76.18 32.46 -64.35
C MET A 100 75.62 33.27 -63.18
N LYS A 101 75.75 34.61 -63.20
CA LYS A 101 75.16 35.49 -62.17
C LYS A 101 73.63 35.41 -62.15
N GLY A 102 72.99 35.36 -63.32
CA GLY A 102 71.54 35.17 -63.45
C GLY A 102 71.06 33.84 -62.86
N ILE A 103 71.71 32.73 -63.21
CA ILE A 103 71.37 31.39 -62.70
C ILE A 103 71.58 31.33 -61.18
N LYS A 104 72.71 31.85 -60.68
CA LYS A 104 73.00 31.92 -59.24
C LYS A 104 71.95 32.73 -58.48
N PHE A 105 71.47 33.83 -59.06
CA PHE A 105 70.42 34.65 -58.47
C PHE A 105 69.08 33.89 -58.40
N ARG A 106 68.63 33.32 -59.52
CA ARG A 106 67.37 32.55 -59.58
C ARG A 106 67.38 31.32 -58.67
N LEU A 107 68.52 30.63 -58.57
CA LEU A 107 68.67 29.49 -57.67
C LEU A 107 68.56 29.92 -56.20
N ARG A 108 69.17 31.05 -55.82
CA ARG A 108 69.06 31.60 -54.46
C ARG A 108 67.63 32.01 -54.13
N GLU A 109 66.96 32.69 -55.05
CA GLU A 109 65.56 33.09 -54.90
C GLU A 109 64.63 31.88 -54.72
N CYS A 110 64.78 30.86 -55.57
CA CYS A 110 64.01 29.62 -55.47
C CYS A 110 64.30 28.87 -54.16
N THR A 111 65.57 28.78 -53.75
CA THR A 111 65.94 28.12 -52.49
C THR A 111 65.40 28.86 -51.27
N ALA A 112 65.41 30.20 -51.30
CA ALA A 112 64.84 31.02 -50.22
C ALA A 112 63.32 30.85 -50.12
N SER A 113 62.62 30.87 -51.26
CA SER A 113 61.17 30.62 -51.32
C SER A 113 60.81 29.21 -50.85
N MET A 114 61.56 28.19 -51.29
CA MET A 114 61.38 26.81 -50.82
C MET A 114 61.59 26.69 -49.32
N ARG A 115 62.61 27.33 -48.74
CA ARG A 115 62.83 27.33 -47.28
C ARG A 115 61.71 28.00 -46.50
N GLN A 116 60.95 28.92 -47.10
CA GLN A 116 59.79 29.53 -46.45
C GLN A 116 58.54 28.63 -46.50
N GLN A 117 58.45 27.74 -47.49
CA GLN A 117 57.33 26.80 -47.64
C GLN A 117 57.57 25.44 -46.98
N LEU A 118 58.84 25.05 -46.83
CA LEU A 118 59.25 23.83 -46.13
C LEU A 118 59.34 24.12 -44.63
N PHE A 119 58.47 23.47 -43.87
CA PHE A 119 58.61 23.45 -42.41
C PHE A 119 59.89 22.73 -42.02
N LEU A 120 60.60 23.27 -41.03
CA LEU A 120 61.74 22.57 -40.45
C LEU A 120 61.23 21.30 -39.77
N SER A 121 62.00 20.22 -39.88
CA SER A 121 61.70 18.97 -39.18
C SER A 121 61.56 19.18 -37.66
N SER A 122 62.29 20.15 -37.09
CA SER A 122 62.18 20.53 -35.68
C SER A 122 60.80 21.10 -35.31
N ASP A 123 60.20 21.89 -36.19
CA ASP A 123 58.91 22.53 -35.93
C ASP A 123 57.80 21.48 -36.01
N LEU A 124 57.88 20.57 -36.99
CA LEU A 124 56.97 19.43 -37.10
C LEU A 124 57.08 18.52 -35.87
N GLU A 125 58.29 18.23 -35.39
CA GLU A 125 58.51 17.43 -34.20
C GLU A 125 57.89 18.12 -32.97
N ASN A 126 58.15 19.41 -32.76
CA ASN A 126 57.58 20.17 -31.64
C ASN A 126 56.04 20.17 -31.64
N GLU A 127 55.41 20.47 -32.78
CA GLU A 127 53.95 20.39 -32.91
C GLU A 127 53.41 18.98 -32.66
N SER A 128 54.15 17.95 -33.11
CA SER A 128 53.77 16.55 -32.82
C SER A 128 53.85 16.23 -31.33
N TYR A 129 54.82 16.78 -30.59
CA TYR A 129 54.92 16.61 -29.14
C TYR A 129 53.75 17.28 -28.41
N LEU A 130 53.41 18.52 -28.79
CA LEU A 130 52.26 19.24 -28.22
C LEU A 130 50.94 18.50 -28.47
N PHE A 131 50.74 18.01 -29.69
CA PHE A 131 49.55 17.23 -30.03
C PHE A 131 49.48 15.92 -29.24
N LYS A 132 50.59 15.20 -29.09
CA LYS A 132 50.65 13.98 -28.26
C LYS A 132 50.37 14.28 -26.79
N ALA A 133 50.88 15.39 -26.25
CA ALA A 133 50.60 15.81 -24.88
C ALA A 133 49.10 16.10 -24.68
N ALA A 134 48.49 16.85 -25.60
CA ALA A 134 47.05 17.14 -25.56
C ALA A 134 46.19 15.87 -25.68
N LEU A 135 46.58 14.91 -26.52
CA LEU A 135 45.90 13.61 -26.61
C LEU A 135 46.04 12.77 -25.35
N SER A 136 47.19 12.82 -24.69
CA SER A 136 47.41 12.13 -23.41
C SER A 136 46.51 12.74 -22.32
N GLU A 137 46.44 14.07 -22.27
CA GLU A 137 45.55 14.79 -21.35
C GLU A 137 44.08 14.43 -21.60
N LEU A 138 43.60 14.52 -22.84
CA LEU A 138 42.24 14.13 -23.21
C LEU A 138 41.92 12.68 -22.84
N ARG A 139 42.88 11.75 -23.04
CA ARG A 139 42.70 10.35 -22.65
C ARG A 139 42.53 10.21 -21.14
N THR A 140 43.35 10.91 -20.36
CA THR A 140 43.26 10.87 -18.90
C THR A 140 41.95 11.48 -18.41
N GLU A 141 41.50 12.58 -19.02
CA GLU A 141 40.22 13.22 -18.70
C GLU A 141 39.04 12.28 -18.99
N ILE A 142 39.01 11.66 -20.17
CA ILE A 142 37.99 10.66 -20.53
C ILE A 142 38.02 9.48 -19.55
N GLN A 143 39.20 9.01 -19.15
CA GLN A 143 39.31 7.91 -18.20
C GLN A 143 38.77 8.29 -16.82
N VAL A 144 39.04 9.51 -16.35
CA VAL A 144 38.50 10.02 -15.08
C VAL A 144 36.99 10.19 -15.16
N LEU A 145 36.46 10.76 -16.24
CA LEU A 145 35.02 10.90 -16.48
C LEU A 145 34.32 9.54 -16.45
N ARG A 146 34.85 8.54 -17.18
CA ARG A 146 34.27 7.18 -17.17
C ARG A 146 34.29 6.52 -15.79
N LYS A 147 35.34 6.74 -15.00
CA LYS A 147 35.41 6.24 -13.62
C LYS A 147 34.38 6.93 -12.73
N ASN A 148 34.21 8.24 -12.88
CA ASN A 148 33.23 9.01 -12.14
C ASN A 148 31.80 8.57 -12.48
N ASP A 149 31.47 8.44 -13.76
CA ASP A 149 30.16 7.97 -14.23
C ASP A 149 29.85 6.56 -13.72
N MET A 150 30.84 5.67 -13.76
CA MET A 150 30.69 4.31 -13.22
C MET A 150 30.42 4.34 -11.71
N GLN A 151 31.15 5.15 -10.95
CA GLN A 151 30.92 5.30 -9.51
C GLN A 151 29.53 5.87 -9.22
N MET A 152 29.11 6.88 -9.97
CA MET A 152 27.76 7.47 -9.86
C MET A 152 26.69 6.41 -10.12
N LEU A 153 26.79 5.67 -11.23
CA LEU A 153 25.86 4.58 -11.56
C LEU A 153 25.82 3.49 -10.48
N GLN A 154 26.97 3.11 -9.90
CA GLN A 154 27.01 2.15 -8.81
C GLN A 154 26.31 2.66 -7.55
N THR A 155 26.45 3.95 -7.23
CA THR A 155 25.74 4.56 -6.10
C THR A 155 24.24 4.61 -6.34
N GLU A 156 23.80 5.00 -7.53
CA GLU A 156 22.38 5.02 -7.91
C GLU A 156 21.77 3.61 -7.89
N LEU A 157 22.48 2.61 -8.43
CA LEU A 157 22.07 1.21 -8.37
C LEU A 157 21.89 0.75 -6.91
N SER A 158 22.86 1.06 -6.05
CA SER A 158 22.80 0.69 -4.63
C SER A 158 21.63 1.36 -3.90
N LEU A 159 21.31 2.60 -4.24
CA LEU A 159 20.14 3.30 -3.72
C LEU A 159 18.84 2.65 -4.21
N LEU A 160 18.75 2.32 -5.50
CA LEU A 160 17.58 1.66 -6.08
C LEU A 160 17.32 0.29 -5.45
N ILE A 161 18.36 -0.52 -5.26
CA ILE A 161 18.26 -1.81 -4.56
C ILE A 161 17.67 -1.62 -3.16
N ARG A 162 18.21 -0.67 -2.39
CA ARG A 162 17.71 -0.36 -1.05
C ARG A 162 16.25 0.10 -1.05
N GLU A 163 15.84 0.87 -2.06
CA GLU A 163 14.45 1.31 -2.20
C GLU A 163 13.50 0.14 -2.52
N VAL A 164 13.93 -0.79 -3.37
CA VAL A 164 13.20 -2.03 -3.66
C VAL A 164 13.05 -2.88 -2.40
N ASP A 165 14.12 -3.08 -1.63
CA ASP A 165 14.08 -3.85 -0.38
C ASP A 165 13.11 -3.23 0.65
N ILE A 166 13.13 -1.90 0.77
CA ILE A 166 12.20 -1.18 1.67
C ILE A 166 10.76 -1.34 1.19
N LEU A 167 10.52 -1.27 -0.13
CA LEU A 167 9.19 -1.45 -0.69
C LEU A 167 8.67 -2.87 -0.47
N GLU A 168 9.53 -3.87 -0.66
CA GLU A 168 9.21 -5.27 -0.36
C GLU A 168 8.87 -5.47 1.11
N GLN A 169 9.68 -4.92 2.02
CA GLN A 169 9.39 -4.99 3.46
C GLN A 169 8.04 -4.37 3.79
N ARG A 170 7.76 -3.16 3.28
CA ARG A 170 6.47 -2.48 3.52
C ARG A 170 5.29 -3.23 2.93
N LEU A 171 5.46 -3.85 1.77
CA LEU A 171 4.42 -4.68 1.15
C LEU A 171 4.13 -5.90 2.02
N ASN A 172 5.17 -6.58 2.51
CA ASN A 172 5.02 -7.75 3.38
C ASN A 172 4.37 -7.39 4.72
N GLU A 173 4.77 -6.26 5.32
CA GLU A 173 4.12 -5.71 6.52
C GLU A 173 2.65 -5.37 6.26
N GLY A 174 2.35 -4.76 5.11
CA GLY A 174 0.99 -4.46 4.68
C GLY A 174 0.13 -5.72 4.51
N ILE A 175 0.67 -6.76 3.86
CA ILE A 175 0.01 -8.06 3.69
C ILE A 175 -0.23 -8.73 5.04
N ALA A 176 0.76 -8.73 5.94
CA ALA A 176 0.64 -9.32 7.26
C ALA A 176 -0.43 -8.59 8.10
N THR A 177 -0.45 -7.26 8.06
CA THR A 177 -1.44 -6.43 8.73
C THR A 177 -2.84 -6.71 8.19
N MET A 178 -3.01 -6.69 6.86
CA MET A 178 -4.30 -6.99 6.22
C MET A 178 -4.79 -8.41 6.56
N LYS A 179 -3.89 -9.39 6.58
CA LYS A 179 -4.22 -10.76 6.98
C LYS A 179 -4.70 -10.82 8.43
N ASN A 180 -4.05 -10.11 9.34
CA ASN A 180 -4.47 -10.03 10.74
C ASN A 180 -5.82 -9.33 10.88
N ASP A 181 -6.05 -8.25 10.15
CA ASP A 181 -7.33 -7.53 10.13
C ASP A 181 -8.48 -8.42 9.62
N ILE A 182 -8.26 -9.16 8.52
CA ILE A 182 -9.24 -10.12 8.00
C ILE A 182 -9.51 -11.23 9.03
N GLN A 183 -8.48 -11.75 9.69
CA GLN A 183 -8.65 -12.77 10.73
C GLN A 183 -9.41 -12.23 11.95
N MET A 184 -9.12 -10.99 12.35
CA MET A 184 -9.83 -10.31 13.43
C MET A 184 -11.30 -10.09 13.09
N ASP A 185 -11.61 -9.59 11.89
CA ASP A 185 -12.99 -9.40 11.44
C ASP A 185 -13.73 -10.74 11.35
N MET A 186 -13.10 -11.78 10.80
CA MET A 186 -13.68 -13.12 10.73
C MET A 186 -13.95 -13.70 12.14
N ASN A 187 -13.05 -13.49 13.09
CA ASN A 187 -13.27 -13.90 14.47
C ASN A 187 -14.38 -13.07 15.14
N ASN A 188 -14.45 -11.77 14.87
CA ASN A 188 -15.50 -10.91 15.37
C ASN A 188 -16.88 -11.35 14.85
N ARG A 189 -17.01 -11.62 13.54
CA ARG A 189 -18.23 -12.15 12.92
C ARG A 189 -18.65 -13.51 13.48
N LYS A 190 -17.68 -14.40 13.71
CA LYS A 190 -17.94 -15.68 14.39
C LYS A 190 -18.42 -15.47 15.83
N ASN A 191 -17.87 -14.49 16.55
CA ASN A 191 -18.31 -14.19 17.90
C ASN A 191 -19.71 -13.59 17.93
N GLU A 192 -19.99 -12.59 17.09
CA GLU A 192 -21.30 -11.97 16.90
C GLU A 192 -22.37 -13.03 16.57
N THR A 193 -22.09 -13.91 15.61
CA THR A 193 -23.02 -15.01 15.26
C THR A 193 -23.28 -15.95 16.45
N ARG A 194 -22.27 -16.23 17.28
CA ARG A 194 -22.43 -17.06 18.49
C ARG A 194 -23.20 -16.33 19.58
N GLU A 195 -23.02 -15.02 19.73
CA GLU A 195 -23.78 -14.19 20.66
C GLU A 195 -25.25 -14.14 20.25
N ASP A 196 -25.54 -13.95 18.96
CA ASP A 196 -26.89 -14.00 18.41
C ASP A 196 -27.53 -15.37 18.64
N GLN A 197 -26.78 -16.47 18.41
CA GLN A 197 -27.26 -17.81 18.69
C GLN A 197 -27.61 -17.99 20.18
N LYS A 198 -26.73 -17.58 21.09
CA LYS A 198 -27.01 -17.61 22.54
C LYS A 198 -28.22 -16.75 22.90
N ALA A 199 -28.38 -15.60 22.28
CA ALA A 199 -29.53 -14.72 22.49
C ALA A 199 -30.83 -15.39 22.04
N MET A 200 -30.83 -16.09 20.90
CA MET A 200 -31.98 -16.90 20.47
C MET A 200 -32.26 -18.04 21.43
N ASP A 201 -31.25 -18.78 21.89
CA ASP A 201 -31.42 -19.88 22.83
C ASP A 201 -32.01 -19.39 24.16
N MET A 202 -31.57 -18.23 24.67
CA MET A 202 -32.17 -17.60 25.86
C MET A 202 -33.64 -17.23 25.64
N LYS A 203 -34.00 -16.67 24.48
CA LYS A 203 -35.40 -16.38 24.13
C LYS A 203 -36.25 -17.64 24.06
N ILE A 204 -35.71 -18.72 23.50
CA ILE A 204 -36.39 -20.02 23.44
C ILE A 204 -36.66 -20.54 24.87
N GLN A 205 -35.66 -20.48 25.75
CA GLN A 205 -35.82 -20.90 27.15
C GLN A 205 -36.83 -20.02 27.89
N GLU A 206 -36.82 -18.71 27.68
CA GLU A 206 -37.80 -17.79 28.26
C GLU A 206 -39.22 -18.14 27.80
N ILE A 207 -39.43 -18.37 26.51
CA ILE A 207 -40.73 -18.77 25.94
C ILE A 207 -41.16 -20.12 26.51
N ASN A 208 -40.24 -21.09 26.62
CA ASN A 208 -40.53 -22.41 27.19
C ASN A 208 -40.95 -22.32 28.67
N ASN A 209 -40.27 -21.46 29.45
CA ASN A 209 -40.64 -21.20 30.84
C ASN A 209 -42.03 -20.53 30.92
N LYS A 210 -42.28 -19.51 30.11
CA LYS A 210 -43.61 -18.88 30.02
C LYS A 210 -44.70 -19.89 29.65
N PHE A 211 -44.45 -20.77 28.68
CA PHE A 211 -45.39 -21.82 28.29
C PHE A 211 -45.64 -22.80 29.45
N THR A 212 -44.60 -23.19 30.18
CA THR A 212 -44.71 -24.07 31.36
C THR A 212 -45.58 -23.44 32.45
N ILE A 213 -45.39 -22.15 32.74
CA ILE A 213 -46.21 -21.41 33.72
C ILE A 213 -47.66 -21.34 33.24
N ARG A 214 -47.90 -20.95 31.98
CA ARG A 214 -49.26 -20.88 31.40
C ARG A 214 -49.97 -22.22 31.39
N LEU A 215 -49.24 -23.32 31.15
CA LEU A 215 -49.78 -24.67 31.21
C LEU A 215 -50.17 -25.04 32.66
N GLY A 216 -49.38 -24.59 33.64
CA GLY A 216 -49.71 -24.67 35.06
C GLY A 216 -51.01 -23.91 35.39
N ASP A 217 -51.11 -22.64 34.96
CA ASP A 217 -52.31 -21.82 35.14
C ASP A 217 -53.56 -22.52 34.58
N ILE A 218 -53.51 -22.99 33.32
CA ILE A 218 -54.62 -23.71 32.68
C ILE A 218 -54.99 -24.98 33.45
N ARG A 219 -54.02 -25.75 33.94
CA ARG A 219 -54.29 -26.94 34.75
C ARG A 219 -55.02 -26.56 36.04
N THR A 220 -54.59 -25.50 36.72
CA THR A 220 -55.27 -25.02 37.93
C THR A 220 -56.67 -24.47 37.65
N GLU A 221 -56.87 -23.77 36.52
CA GLU A 221 -58.19 -23.33 36.08
C GLU A 221 -59.12 -24.51 35.80
N ILE A 222 -58.63 -25.58 35.15
CA ILE A 222 -59.40 -26.81 34.94
C ILE A 222 -59.77 -27.47 36.28
N GLU A 223 -58.85 -27.53 37.23
CA GLU A 223 -59.13 -28.07 38.57
C GLU A 223 -60.15 -27.21 39.32
N ALA A 224 -60.07 -25.89 39.22
CA ALA A 224 -61.04 -24.97 39.80
C ALA A 224 -62.43 -25.16 39.18
N VAL A 225 -62.54 -25.29 37.85
CA VAL A 225 -63.80 -25.58 37.16
C VAL A 225 -64.35 -26.95 37.56
N ARG A 226 -63.51 -27.98 37.70
CA ARG A 226 -63.93 -29.30 38.19
C ARG A 226 -64.49 -29.21 39.60
N TRP A 227 -63.80 -28.50 40.49
CA TRP A 227 -64.26 -28.27 41.85
C TRP A 227 -65.61 -27.55 41.85
N GLU A 228 -65.72 -26.42 41.15
CA GLU A 228 -66.95 -25.66 41.06
C GLU A 228 -68.11 -26.48 40.48
N THR A 229 -67.85 -27.30 39.47
CA THR A 229 -68.84 -28.20 38.86
C THR A 229 -69.35 -29.24 39.87
N ILE A 230 -68.45 -29.83 40.67
CA ILE A 230 -68.83 -30.80 41.72
C ILE A 230 -69.71 -30.13 42.78
N TRP A 231 -69.35 -28.94 43.26
CA TRP A 231 -70.13 -28.22 44.26
C TRP A 231 -71.50 -27.78 43.74
N LYS A 232 -71.59 -27.29 42.50
CA LYS A 232 -72.86 -26.95 41.85
C LYS A 232 -73.73 -28.19 41.67
N GLY A 233 -73.16 -29.31 41.22
CA GLY A 233 -73.86 -30.59 41.09
C GLY A 233 -74.38 -31.10 42.43
N MET A 234 -73.53 -31.13 43.46
CA MET A 234 -73.91 -31.54 44.81
C MET A 234 -75.03 -30.67 45.40
N THR A 235 -74.92 -29.34 45.24
CA THR A 235 -75.96 -28.40 45.68
C THR A 235 -77.29 -28.66 44.96
N GLY A 236 -77.24 -28.93 43.65
CA GLY A 236 -78.42 -29.29 42.86
C GLY A 236 -79.11 -30.57 43.36
N VAL A 237 -78.34 -31.62 43.67
CA VAL A 237 -78.88 -32.87 44.23
C VAL A 237 -79.47 -32.65 45.62
N CYS A 238 -78.81 -31.88 46.49
CA CYS A 238 -79.34 -31.56 47.82
C CYS A 238 -80.67 -30.79 47.74
N LEU A 239 -80.77 -29.79 46.87
CA LEU A 239 -82.01 -29.02 46.67
C LEU A 239 -83.13 -29.90 46.11
N ALA A 240 -82.84 -30.75 45.12
CA ALA A 240 -83.81 -31.71 44.59
C ALA A 240 -84.28 -32.70 45.66
N GLY A 241 -83.38 -33.20 46.50
CA GLY A 241 -83.73 -34.06 47.63
C GLY A 241 -84.64 -33.35 48.65
N LEU A 242 -84.34 -32.10 48.98
CA LEU A 242 -85.17 -31.29 49.87
C LEU A 242 -86.55 -30.99 49.28
N THR A 243 -86.66 -30.67 47.99
CA THR A 243 -87.96 -30.46 47.35
C THR A 243 -88.79 -31.74 47.32
N ILE A 244 -88.18 -32.90 47.03
CA ILE A 244 -88.87 -34.20 47.10
C ILE A 244 -89.31 -34.51 48.53
N ALA A 245 -88.44 -34.32 49.53
CA ALA A 245 -88.75 -34.59 50.93
C ALA A 245 -89.86 -33.67 51.46
N THR A 246 -89.83 -32.37 51.13
CA THR A 246 -90.88 -31.42 51.51
C THR A 246 -92.21 -31.72 50.82
N MET A 247 -92.19 -32.10 49.54
CA MET A 247 -93.42 -32.53 48.85
C MET A 247 -93.97 -33.83 49.46
N GLY A 248 -93.12 -34.81 49.72
CA GLY A 248 -93.48 -36.05 50.41
C GLY A 248 -94.09 -35.77 51.79
N TYR A 249 -93.45 -34.89 52.57
CA TYR A 249 -93.98 -34.46 53.87
C TYR A 249 -95.32 -33.74 53.76
N LEU A 250 -95.51 -32.87 52.76
CA LEU A 250 -96.79 -32.21 52.50
C LEU A 250 -97.87 -33.23 52.11
N LEU A 251 -97.56 -34.24 51.29
CA LEU A 251 -98.48 -35.31 50.92
C LEU A 251 -98.84 -36.19 52.12
N THR A 252 -97.88 -36.57 52.95
CA THR A 252 -98.13 -37.32 54.21
C THR A 252 -98.95 -36.49 55.19
N ARG A 253 -98.68 -35.19 55.32
CA ARG A 253 -99.46 -34.30 56.19
C ARG A 253 -100.86 -34.06 55.63
N TYR A 254 -101.01 -34.01 54.31
CA TYR A 254 -102.31 -33.92 53.64
C TYR A 254 -103.14 -35.19 53.84
N SER A 255 -102.52 -36.37 53.72
CA SER A 255 -103.18 -37.66 53.98
C SER A 255 -103.52 -37.86 55.47
N ALA A 256 -102.66 -37.44 56.39
CA ALA A 256 -102.93 -37.44 57.83
C ALA A 256 -104.13 -36.53 58.18
N ARG A 257 -104.16 -35.30 57.66
CA ARG A 257 -105.33 -34.39 57.83
C ARG A 257 -106.61 -34.97 57.21
N LYS A 258 -106.52 -35.74 56.13
CA LYS A 258 -107.67 -36.43 55.54
C LYS A 258 -108.14 -37.59 56.43
N ALA A 259 -107.21 -38.35 57.02
CA ALA A 259 -107.51 -39.43 57.96
C ALA A 259 -108.18 -38.90 59.24
N ASP A 260 -107.72 -37.76 59.77
CA ASP A 260 -108.34 -37.13 60.95
C ASP A 260 -109.77 -36.64 60.66
N ARG A 261 -110.01 -36.09 59.46
CA ARG A 261 -111.38 -35.72 59.04
C ARG A 261 -112.31 -36.93 58.90
N LEU A 262 -111.80 -38.04 58.34
CA LEU A 262 -112.53 -39.30 58.26
C LEU A 262 -112.87 -39.86 59.65
N ARG A 263 -111.89 -39.88 60.58
CA ARG A 263 -112.12 -40.29 61.97
C ARG A 263 -113.16 -39.41 62.67
N LEU A 264 -113.11 -38.10 62.47
CA LEU A 264 -114.11 -37.17 62.99
C LEU A 264 -115.51 -37.40 62.41
N GLU A 265 -115.61 -37.76 61.13
CA GLU A 265 -116.89 -38.12 60.52
C GLU A 265 -117.43 -39.44 61.06
N GLU A 266 -116.57 -40.45 61.27
CA GLU A 266 -116.95 -41.71 61.93
C GLU A 266 -117.43 -41.47 63.37
N GLU A 267 -116.72 -40.64 64.13
CA GLU A 267 -117.15 -40.25 65.49
C GLU A 267 -118.48 -39.50 65.48
N ARG A 268 -118.70 -38.58 64.54
CA ARG A 268 -119.99 -37.88 64.37
C ARG A 268 -121.11 -38.82 63.93
N LYS A 269 -120.83 -39.84 63.12
CA LYS A 269 -121.80 -40.88 62.76
C LYS A 269 -122.13 -41.77 63.96
N ARG A 270 -121.14 -42.16 64.76
CA ARG A 270 -121.36 -42.89 66.03
C ARG A 270 -122.21 -42.08 67.01
N LYS A 271 -121.96 -40.77 67.14
CA LYS A 271 -122.78 -39.87 67.97
C LYS A 271 -124.22 -39.75 67.46
N ARG A 272 -124.43 -39.64 66.13
CA ARG A 272 -125.78 -39.62 65.54
C ARG A 272 -126.53 -40.94 65.73
N LEU A 273 -125.87 -42.09 65.55
CA LEU A 273 -126.47 -43.40 65.85
C LEU A 273 -126.83 -43.55 67.33
N GLN A 274 -126.03 -42.98 68.24
CA GLN A 274 -126.33 -42.99 69.67
C GLN A 274 -127.49 -42.05 70.04
N GLU A 275 -127.64 -40.91 69.36
CA GLU A 275 -128.80 -40.03 69.49
C GLU A 275 -130.08 -40.64 68.90
N GLU A 276 -129.98 -41.39 67.80
CA GLU A 276 -131.10 -42.17 67.23
C GLU A 276 -131.51 -43.33 68.14
N ALA A 277 -130.56 -44.03 68.78
CA ALA A 277 -130.87 -45.04 69.80
C ALA A 277 -131.57 -44.44 71.03
N ASN A 278 -131.16 -43.23 71.45
CA ASN A 278 -131.82 -42.52 72.55
C ASN A 278 -133.21 -41.99 72.15
N ARG A 279 -133.44 -41.59 70.90
CA ARG A 279 -134.77 -41.19 70.39
C ARG A 279 -135.72 -42.36 70.15
N ALA A 280 -135.21 -43.56 69.86
CA ALA A 280 -136.02 -44.78 69.75
C ALA A 280 -136.44 -45.33 71.14
N GLY A 281 -135.76 -44.96 72.22
CA GLY A 281 -136.11 -45.34 73.59
C GLY A 281 -137.19 -44.46 74.27
N THR A 282 -137.59 -43.35 73.65
CA THR A 282 -138.50 -42.34 74.26
C THR A 282 -139.92 -42.34 73.69
N LEU A 283 -140.31 -43.32 72.88
CA LEU A 283 -141.68 -43.44 72.33
C LEU A 283 -142.41 -44.73 72.74
N ASP A 284 -141.94 -45.42 73.78
CA ASP A 284 -142.58 -46.64 74.32
C ASP A 284 -143.00 -46.53 75.80
N MET A 285 -142.99 -45.32 76.37
CA MET A 285 -143.48 -45.07 77.74
C MET A 285 -144.20 -43.72 77.82
N GLU A 286 -145.36 -43.61 77.15
CA GLU A 286 -146.44 -42.70 77.57
C GLU A 286 -147.80 -43.31 77.21
N VAL A 287 -148.12 -44.44 77.88
CA VAL A 287 -149.49 -44.96 78.09
C VAL A 287 -149.64 -45.24 79.58
N ILE A 288 -149.95 -44.21 80.37
CA ILE A 288 -150.81 -44.27 81.58
C ILE A 288 -151.42 -42.87 81.74
N TYR A 289 -152.52 -42.60 81.04
CA TYR A 289 -153.85 -42.26 81.58
C TYR A 289 -154.82 -42.04 80.42
#